data_AF-A0A2M7Q695-F1
#
_entry.id   AF-A0A2M7Q695-F1
#
_cell.length_a   1.000
_cell.length_b   1.000
_cell.length_c   1.000
_cell.angle_alpha   90.00
_cell.angle_beta   90.00
_cell.angle_gamma   90.00
#
_symmetry.space_group_name_H-M   'P 1'
#
loop_
_entity.id
_entity.type
_entity.pdbx_description
1 polymer ?
#
loop_
_entity_poly.entity_id
_entity_poly.type
_entity_poly.pdbx_seq_one_letter_code
_entity_poly.pdbx_strand_id
1 'polypeptide(L)'
;MTIDQIIFQAINDLVHKHWLLDWLGIFLASYLNYFLILIAIFLLIKEKNRRQRIYFFCLAALSVILARGIITEIIRLFYYRPRPFLVLQIQPLVNHDITASFPSGHATAYFALALAIFYFNRKWGWRCLILALLIGLARIFVGL
;
A
#
# COMPACT_ATOMS: atom_id res chain seq x y z
N MET A 1 -26.11 2.20 5.79
CA MET A 1 -24.76 2.17 5.19
C MET A 1 -23.93 3.29 5.78
N THR A 2 -22.68 3.05 6.11
CA THR A 2 -21.73 4.09 6.53
C THR A 2 -21.16 4.83 5.32
N ILE A 3 -20.62 6.05 5.49
CA ILE A 3 -20.06 6.87 4.40
C ILE A 3 -19.00 6.08 3.60
N ASP A 4 -18.12 5.34 4.30
CA ASP A 4 -17.11 4.48 3.68
C ASP A 4 -17.71 3.45 2.72
N GLN A 5 -18.85 2.85 3.07
CA GLN A 5 -19.51 1.83 2.24
C GLN A 5 -20.13 2.44 0.98
N ILE A 6 -20.68 3.65 1.09
CA ILE A 6 -21.25 4.38 -0.05
C ILE A 6 -20.15 4.73 -1.05
N ILE A 7 -19.02 5.27 -0.56
CA ILE A 7 -17.87 5.59 -1.41
C ILE A 7 -17.30 4.32 -2.04
N PHE A 8 -17.16 3.24 -1.27
CA PHE A 8 -16.67 1.97 -1.78
C PHE A 8 -17.57 1.39 -2.86
N GLN A 9 -18.90 1.38 -2.66
CA GLN A 9 -19.85 0.90 -3.66
C GLN A 9 -19.82 1.74 -4.94
N ALA A 10 -19.79 3.08 -4.82
CA ALA A 10 -19.69 3.94 -5.99
C ALA A 10 -18.43 3.67 -6.82
N ILE A 11 -17.31 3.34 -6.16
CA ILE A 11 -16.06 2.94 -6.83
C ILE A 11 -16.19 1.54 -7.41
N ASN A 12 -16.78 0.60 -6.68
CA ASN A 12 -16.93 -0.79 -7.11
C ASN A 12 -17.93 -0.94 -8.26
N ASP A 13 -18.95 -0.07 -8.38
CA ASP A 13 -19.87 -0.06 -9.51
C ASP A 13 -19.18 0.25 -10.85
N LEU A 14 -17.92 0.72 -10.84
CA LEU A 14 -17.09 0.95 -12.03
C LEU A 14 -16.26 -0.29 -12.42
N VAL A 15 -16.14 -1.25 -11.51
CA VAL A 15 -15.43 -2.52 -11.73
C VAL A 15 -16.22 -3.37 -12.73
N HIS A 16 -15.50 -4.13 -13.57
CA HIS A 16 -16.07 -5.00 -14.62
C HIS A 16 -16.79 -4.29 -15.77
N LYS A 17 -16.85 -2.95 -15.78
CA LYS A 17 -17.37 -2.18 -16.91
C LYS A 17 -16.36 -2.02 -18.04
N HIS A 18 -15.08 -1.89 -17.72
CA HIS A 18 -14.01 -1.72 -18.71
C HIS A 18 -12.79 -2.57 -18.36
N TRP A 19 -12.41 -3.49 -19.26
CA TRP A 19 -11.27 -4.38 -19.09
C TRP A 19 -9.94 -3.64 -18.84
N LEU A 20 -9.76 -2.46 -19.44
CA LEU A 20 -8.57 -1.62 -19.23
C LEU A 20 -8.50 -1.08 -17.80
N LEU A 21 -9.62 -0.66 -17.22
CA LEU A 21 -9.67 -0.13 -15.85
C LEU A 21 -9.39 -1.24 -14.83
N ASP A 22 -9.97 -2.42 -15.04
CA ASP A 22 -9.74 -3.60 -14.21
C ASP A 22 -8.25 -4.00 -14.25
N TRP A 23 -7.66 -4.08 -15.44
CA TRP A 23 -6.25 -4.40 -15.62
C TRP A 23 -5.33 -3.36 -14.97
N LEU A 24 -5.61 -2.06 -15.16
CA LEU A 24 -4.86 -0.98 -14.52
C LEU A 24 -4.98 -1.01 -13.00
N GLY A 25 -6.17 -1.29 -12.47
CA GLY A 25 -6.41 -1.44 -11.04
C GLY A 25 -5.57 -2.57 -10.44
N ILE A 26 -5.58 -3.74 -11.07
CA ILE A 26 -4.76 -4.89 -10.65
C ILE A 26 -3.26 -4.53 -10.74
N PHE A 27 -2.83 -3.91 -11.84
CA PHE A 27 -1.44 -3.49 -12.02
C PHE A 27 -0.98 -2.55 -10.90
N LEU A 28 -1.75 -1.50 -10.62
CA LEU A 28 -1.42 -0.51 -9.60
C LEU A 28 -1.47 -1.11 -8.18
N ALA A 29 -2.42 -1.99 -7.90
CA ALA A 29 -2.59 -2.59 -6.57
C ALA A 29 -1.54 -3.66 -6.25
N SER A 30 -1.12 -4.43 -7.25
CA SER A 30 -0.31 -5.65 -7.06
C SER A 30 1.12 -5.56 -7.59
N TYR A 31 1.39 -4.72 -8.60
CA TYR A 31 2.71 -4.65 -9.24
C TYR A 31 3.47 -3.35 -8.94
N LEU A 32 2.77 -2.24 -8.69
CA LEU A 32 3.42 -0.95 -8.43
C LEU A 32 4.24 -0.93 -7.13
N ASN A 33 3.90 -1.80 -6.19
CA ASN A 33 4.69 -2.06 -4.99
C ASN A 33 6.13 -2.50 -5.30
N TYR A 34 6.34 -3.37 -6.29
CA TYR A 34 7.67 -3.82 -6.68
C TYR A 34 8.51 -2.67 -7.22
N PHE A 35 7.91 -1.72 -7.93
CA PHE A 35 8.60 -0.50 -8.37
C PHE A 35 9.10 0.35 -7.19
N LEU A 36 8.31 0.49 -6.13
CA LEU A 36 8.73 1.19 -4.91
C LEU A 36 9.94 0.52 -4.25
N ILE A 37 9.94 -0.81 -4.18
CA ILE A 37 11.05 -1.59 -3.63
C ILE A 37 12.30 -1.43 -4.51
N LEU A 38 12.14 -1.51 -5.84
CA LEU A 38 13.24 -1.31 -6.79
C LEU A 38 13.86 0.09 -6.67
N ILE A 39 13.03 1.14 -6.49
CA ILE A 39 13.53 2.50 -6.25
C ILE A 39 14.34 2.56 -4.95
N ALA A 40 13.86 1.94 -3.87
CA ALA A 40 14.58 1.88 -2.60
C ALA A 40 15.94 1.18 -2.75
N ILE A 41 15.99 0.04 -3.44
CA ILE A 41 17.22 -0.70 -3.71
C ILE A 41 18.17 0.11 -4.60
N PHE A 42 17.64 0.75 -5.65
CA PHE A 42 18.43 1.60 -6.53
C PHE A 42 19.09 2.76 -5.77
N LEU A 43 18.35 3.43 -4.87
CA LEU A 43 18.89 4.49 -4.03
C LEU A 43 19.94 3.97 -3.06
N LEU A 44 19.73 2.78 -2.49
CA LEU A 44 20.70 2.11 -1.63
C LEU A 44 22.03 1.83 -2.36
N ILE A 45 21.97 1.31 -3.58
CA ILE A 45 23.16 0.98 -4.39
C ILE A 45 23.87 2.25 -4.85
N LYS A 46 23.11 3.29 -5.21
CA LYS A 46 23.65 4.58 -5.66
C LYS A 46 24.42 5.31 -4.55
N GLU A 47 24.06 5.09 -3.29
CA GLU A 47 24.69 5.74 -2.15
C GLU A 47 26.13 5.22 -1.94
N LYS A 48 27.12 6.09 -2.19
CA LYS A 48 28.54 5.74 -2.10
C LYS A 48 29.04 5.76 -0.66
N ASN A 49 28.42 6.56 0.21
CA ASN A 49 28.84 6.67 1.60
C ASN A 49 28.31 5.47 2.41
N ARG A 50 29.22 4.58 2.85
CA ARG A 50 28.87 3.37 3.62
C ARG A 50 28.01 3.67 4.85
N ARG A 51 28.31 4.76 5.59
CA ARG A 51 27.56 5.12 6.80
C ARG A 51 26.14 5.54 6.47
N GLN A 52 25.96 6.38 5.45
CA GLN A 52 24.63 6.82 5.01
C GLN A 52 23.83 5.66 4.40
N ARG A 53 24.48 4.77 3.64
CA ARG A 53 23.84 3.57 3.07
C ARG A 53 23.29 2.64 4.15
N ILE A 54 24.08 2.35 5.19
CA ILE A 54 23.63 1.52 6.32
C ILE A 54 22.50 2.22 7.08
N TYR A 55 22.65 3.52 7.34
CA TYR A 55 21.62 4.28 8.04
C TYR A 55 20.29 4.30 7.27
N PHE A 56 20.32 4.48 5.94
CA PHE A 56 19.14 4.41 5.09
C PHE A 56 18.48 3.03 5.12
N PHE A 57 19.29 1.96 4.98
CA PHE A 57 18.80 0.59 5.06
C PHE A 57 18.09 0.32 6.39
N CYS A 58 18.76 0.65 7.50
CA CYS A 58 18.20 0.46 8.84
C CYS A 58 16.93 1.28 9.04
N LEU A 59 16.91 2.54 8.62
CA LEU A 59 15.72 3.38 8.75
C LEU A 59 14.56 2.81 7.94
N ALA A 60 14.76 2.51 6.66
CA ALA A 60 13.72 1.98 5.80
C ALA A 60 13.18 0.62 6.30
N ALA A 61 14.06 -0.30 6.65
CA ALA A 61 13.68 -1.62 7.17
C ALA A 61 12.92 -1.49 8.50
N LEU A 62 13.45 -0.70 9.44
CA LEU A 62 12.83 -0.49 10.75
C LEU A 62 11.47 0.20 10.62
N SER A 63 11.34 1.22 9.77
CA SER A 63 10.07 1.90 9.51
C SER A 63 9.01 0.93 8.98
N VAL A 64 9.36 0.07 8.03
CA VAL A 64 8.42 -0.92 7.47
C VAL A 64 8.05 -1.97 8.52
N ILE A 65 9.03 -2.52 9.25
CA ILE A 65 8.78 -3.54 10.29
C ILE A 65 7.91 -2.96 11.41
N LEU A 66 8.22 -1.76 11.91
CA LEU A 66 7.43 -1.13 12.96
C LEU A 66 6.01 -0.83 12.47
N ALA A 67 5.85 -0.20 11.31
CA ALA A 67 4.55 0.24 10.84
C ALA A 67 3.67 -0.96 10.41
N ARG A 68 4.18 -1.84 9.54
CA ARG A 68 3.42 -2.97 8.99
C ARG A 68 3.44 -4.19 9.90
N GLY A 69 4.58 -4.53 10.49
CA GLY A 69 4.75 -5.77 11.25
C GLY A 69 4.25 -5.68 12.68
N ILE A 70 4.40 -4.51 13.31
CA ILE A 70 4.07 -4.34 14.74
C ILE A 70 2.78 -3.52 14.89
N ILE A 71 2.78 -2.25 14.50
CA ILE A 71 1.65 -1.34 14.73
C ILE A 71 0.38 -1.85 14.03
N THR A 72 0.48 -2.22 12.75
CA THR A 72 -0.67 -2.73 12.00
C THR A 72 -1.22 -4.01 12.60
N GLU A 73 -0.36 -4.97 12.99
CA GLU A 73 -0.82 -6.23 13.57
C GLU A 73 -1.42 -6.04 14.97
N ILE A 74 -0.81 -5.18 15.81
CA ILE A 74 -1.39 -4.81 17.11
C ILE A 74 -2.79 -4.23 16.93
N ILE A 75 -2.97 -3.27 16.00
CA ILE A 75 -4.29 -2.69 15.76
C ILE A 75 -5.27 -3.77 15.27
N ARG A 76 -4.84 -4.69 14.40
CA ARG A 76 -5.70 -5.78 13.90
C ARG A 76 -6.10 -6.78 14.98
N LEU A 77 -5.26 -7.00 15.99
CA LEU A 77 -5.58 -7.84 17.15
C LEU A 77 -6.68 -7.21 18.01
N PHE A 78 -6.64 -5.90 18.23
CA PHE A 78 -7.64 -5.19 19.06
C PHE A 78 -8.87 -4.73 18.27
N TYR A 79 -8.75 -4.54 16.96
CA TYR A 79 -9.80 -4.00 16.10
C TYR A 79 -9.90 -4.79 14.79
N TYR A 80 -10.74 -5.83 14.83
CA TYR A 80 -11.07 -6.59 13.63
C TYR A 80 -12.17 -5.89 12.83
N ARG A 81 -11.81 -5.32 11.68
CA ARG A 81 -12.77 -4.80 10.71
C ARG A 81 -12.91 -5.79 9.54
N PRO A 82 -14.11 -6.34 9.26
CA PRO A 82 -14.31 -7.19 8.09
C PRO A 82 -14.07 -6.40 6.81
N ARG A 83 -13.63 -7.09 5.75
CA ARG A 83 -13.39 -6.49 4.44
C ARG A 83 -14.71 -6.13 3.75
N PRO A 84 -14.75 -5.06 2.94
CA PRO A 84 -15.98 -4.63 2.25
C PRO A 84 -16.63 -5.73 1.41
N PHE A 85 -15.83 -6.55 0.72
CA PHE A 85 -16.34 -7.65 -0.11
C PHE A 85 -17.10 -8.73 0.69
N LEU A 86 -16.75 -8.96 1.96
CA LEU A 86 -17.46 -9.90 2.84
C LEU A 86 -18.81 -9.34 3.30
N VAL A 87 -18.86 -8.04 3.58
CA VAL A 87 -20.07 -7.38 4.10
C VAL A 87 -21.07 -7.09 2.98
N LEU A 88 -20.58 -6.75 1.79
CA LEU A 88 -21.39 -6.33 0.65
C LEU A 88 -21.63 -7.47 -0.35
N GLN A 89 -21.07 -8.67 -0.13
CA GLN A 89 -21.16 -9.84 -1.02
C GLN A 89 -20.72 -9.53 -2.48
N ILE A 90 -19.73 -8.68 -2.62
CA ILE A 90 -19.17 -8.26 -3.91
C ILE A 90 -18.00 -9.19 -4.26
N GLN A 91 -17.82 -9.53 -5.54
CA GLN A 91 -16.63 -10.24 -6.01
C GLN A 91 -15.44 -9.27 -6.17
N PRO A 92 -14.35 -9.41 -5.41
CA PRO A 92 -13.15 -8.58 -5.58
C PRO A 92 -12.38 -9.00 -6.85
N LEU A 93 -11.71 -8.07 -7.54
CA LEU A 93 -10.91 -8.41 -8.74
C LEU A 93 -9.64 -9.17 -8.39
N VAL A 94 -9.18 -9.07 -7.14
CA VAL A 94 -8.00 -9.78 -6.64
C VAL A 94 -8.42 -10.60 -5.42
N ASN A 95 -8.22 -11.92 -5.52
CA ASN A 95 -8.44 -12.83 -4.41
C ASN A 95 -7.53 -12.45 -3.24
N HIS A 96 -8.11 -12.35 -2.05
CA HIS A 96 -7.38 -12.02 -0.84
C HIS A 96 -7.95 -12.76 0.36
N ASP A 97 -7.07 -13.16 1.27
CA ASP A 97 -7.43 -13.91 2.46
C ASP A 97 -8.37 -13.11 3.37
N ILE A 98 -9.21 -13.85 4.11
CA ILE A 98 -10.15 -13.32 5.11
C ILE A 98 -9.34 -12.79 6.31
N THR A 99 -8.79 -11.60 6.14
CA THR A 99 -7.96 -10.90 7.11
C THR A 99 -8.53 -9.51 7.36
N ALA A 100 -8.25 -8.96 8.55
CA ALA A 100 -8.68 -7.62 8.93
C ALA A 100 -8.37 -6.58 7.85
N SER A 101 -9.37 -5.75 7.55
CA SER A 101 -9.27 -4.71 6.51
C SER A 101 -8.53 -3.47 6.97
N PHE A 102 -8.58 -3.18 8.27
CA PHE A 102 -7.96 -2.01 8.87
C PHE A 102 -6.87 -2.41 9.88
N PRO A 103 -5.70 -1.76 9.87
CA PRO A 103 -5.18 -0.87 8.83
C PRO A 103 -4.81 -1.64 7.56
N SER A 104 -4.70 -0.96 6.41
CA SER A 104 -4.24 -1.59 5.17
C SER A 104 -2.74 -1.86 5.23
N GLY A 105 -2.35 -3.14 5.22
CA GLY A 105 -0.94 -3.51 5.28
C GLY A 105 -0.10 -2.94 4.12
N HIS A 106 -0.61 -2.99 2.88
CA HIS A 106 0.12 -2.46 1.72
C HIS A 106 0.30 -0.95 1.86
N ALA A 107 -0.77 -0.20 2.20
CA ALA A 107 -0.65 1.24 2.40
C ALA A 107 0.36 1.55 3.50
N THR A 108 0.24 0.93 4.68
CA THR A 108 1.16 1.19 5.80
C THR A 108 2.62 0.90 5.44
N ALA A 109 2.90 -0.22 4.76
CA ALA A 109 4.26 -0.60 4.39
C ALA A 109 4.87 0.40 3.38
N TYR A 110 4.17 0.73 2.31
CA TYR A 110 4.73 1.56 1.24
C TYR A 110 4.77 3.05 1.60
N PHE A 111 3.83 3.54 2.43
CA PHE A 111 3.96 4.89 2.99
C PHE A 111 5.13 5.00 3.96
N ALA A 112 5.35 4.00 4.83
CA ALA A 112 6.52 3.98 5.71
C ALA A 112 7.83 3.98 4.92
N LEU A 113 7.93 3.16 3.87
CA LEU A 113 9.09 3.14 2.97
C LEU A 113 9.27 4.48 2.24
N ALA A 114 8.20 5.06 1.70
CA ALA A 114 8.25 6.33 0.98
C ALA A 114 8.69 7.50 1.88
N LEU A 115 8.25 7.52 3.13
CA LEU A 115 8.69 8.52 4.13
C LEU A 115 10.17 8.34 4.49
N ALA A 116 10.65 7.10 4.64
CA ALA A 116 12.07 6.84 4.85
C ALA A 116 12.90 7.34 3.66
N ILE A 117 12.46 7.11 2.43
CA ILE A 117 13.10 7.66 1.22
C ILE A 117 13.05 9.18 1.21
N PHE A 118 11.92 9.78 1.59
CA PHE A 118 11.73 11.23 1.63
C PHE A 118 12.71 11.93 2.57
N TYR A 119 12.98 11.32 3.72
CA TYR A 119 13.95 11.83 4.68
C TYR A 119 15.37 11.94 4.09
N PHE A 120 15.80 10.97 3.28
CA PHE A 120 17.12 10.98 2.65
C PHE A 120 17.17 11.76 1.33
N ASN A 121 16.14 11.61 0.51
CA ASN A 121 16.08 12.21 -0.82
C ASN A 121 14.68 12.72 -1.12
N ARG A 122 14.44 14.01 -0.84
CA ARG A 122 13.14 14.65 -0.99
C ARG A 122 12.56 14.53 -2.40
N LYS A 123 13.40 14.55 -3.44
CA LYS A 123 12.95 14.42 -4.86
C LYS A 123 12.38 13.03 -5.13
N TRP A 124 13.08 11.97 -4.71
CA TRP A 124 12.59 10.60 -4.87
C TRP A 124 11.47 10.26 -3.88
N GLY A 125 11.50 10.84 -2.68
CA GLY A 125 10.46 10.68 -1.67
C GLY A 125 9.10 11.14 -2.14
N TRP A 126 9.00 12.34 -2.74
CA TRP A 126 7.74 12.82 -3.30
C TRP A 126 7.18 11.87 -4.37
N ARG A 127 8.04 11.35 -5.25
CA ARG A 127 7.63 10.35 -6.25
C ARG A 127 7.12 9.07 -5.58
N CYS A 128 7.82 8.59 -4.56
CA CYS A 128 7.43 7.38 -3.82
C CYS A 128 6.12 7.57 -3.05
N LEU A 129 5.87 8.76 -2.50
CA LEU A 129 4.62 9.08 -1.80
C LEU A 129 3.43 9.09 -2.77
N ILE A 130 3.60 9.65 -3.97
CA ILE A 130 2.58 9.59 -5.01
C ILE A 130 2.31 8.13 -5.40
N LEU A 131 3.35 7.32 -5.59
CA LEU A 131 3.19 5.89 -5.89
C LEU A 131 2.48 5.13 -4.76
N ALA A 132 2.84 5.40 -3.50
CA ALA A 132 2.18 4.78 -2.34
C ALA A 132 0.69 5.17 -2.23
N LEU A 133 0.36 6.42 -2.55
CA LEU A 133 -1.02 6.89 -2.63
C LEU A 133 -1.79 6.16 -3.74
N LEU A 134 -1.20 6.03 -4.93
CA LEU A 134 -1.81 5.29 -6.04
C LEU A 134 -2.05 3.81 -5.71
N ILE A 135 -1.11 3.15 -5.00
CA ILE A 135 -1.31 1.79 -4.50
C ILE A 135 -2.52 1.76 -3.55
N GLY A 136 -2.61 2.69 -2.61
CA GLY A 136 -3.72 2.77 -1.67
C GLY A 136 -5.07 2.91 -2.37
N LEU A 137 -5.17 3.82 -3.34
CA LEU A 137 -6.38 4.03 -4.12
C LEU A 137 -6.74 2.81 -4.99
N ALA A 138 -5.73 2.20 -5.63
CA ALA A 138 -5.93 1.00 -6.44
C ALA A 138 -6.42 -0.18 -5.60
N ARG A 139 -5.96 -0.31 -4.34
CA ARG A 139 -6.45 -1.34 -3.41
C ARG A 139 -7.94 -1.17 -3.10
N ILE A 140 -8.39 0.08 -2.90
CA ILE A 140 -9.82 0.38 -2.72
C ILE A 140 -10.61 0.00 -3.98
N PHE A 141 -10.11 0.38 -5.17
CA PHE A 141 -10.73 0.06 -6.45
C PHE A 141 -10.87 -1.44 -6.69
N VAL A 142 -9.80 -2.20 -6.40
CA VAL A 142 -9.75 -3.66 -6.57
C VAL A 142 -10.62 -4.40 -5.54
N GLY A 143 -11.14 -3.69 -4.55
CA GLY A 143 -12.10 -4.23 -3.59
C GLY A 143 -11.48 -4.71 -2.28
N LEU A 144 -10.27 -4.23 -1.92
CA LEU A 144 -9.45 -4.76 -0.82
C LEU A 144 -9.32 -3.83 0.38
#